data_AF-A0A2E3XQT4-F1
#
_entry.id   AF-A0A2E3XQT4-F1
#
_cell.length_a   1.000
_cell.length_b   1.000
_cell.length_c   1.000
_cell.angle_alpha   90.00
_cell.angle_beta   90.00
_cell.angle_gamma   90.00
#
_symmetry.space_group_name_H-M   'P 1'
#
loop_
_entity.id
_entity.type
_entity.pdbx_description
1 polymer ?
#
loop_
_entity_poly.entity_id
_entity_poly.type
_entity_poly.pdbx_seq_one_letter_code
_entity_poly.pdbx_strand_id
1 'polypeptide(L)'
;GAFGHLAKISLNKYGKRINNHIPKMHELFKSVEGYIHPLAIIESDEHKFYPQIVKTHFPGATHISFPGGKSSIAGQGELKKLKFDPLFCINHTNAMLRANINRLFRRTWNTTKRIEQLQKHLDIYCYAFNSGLIR
;
A
#
# COMPACT_ATOMS: atom_id res chain seq x y z
N GLY A 1 1.71 -13.97 -7.47
CA GLY A 1 0.53 -14.63 -8.05
C GLY A 1 -0.59 -14.58 -7.04
N ALA A 2 -1.85 -14.75 -7.46
CA ALA A 2 -2.96 -14.89 -6.53
C ALA A 2 -2.79 -16.17 -5.69
N PHE A 3 -3.13 -16.13 -4.41
CA PHE A 3 -3.11 -17.28 -3.50
C PHE A 3 -4.53 -17.75 -3.20
N GLY A 4 -4.69 -19.00 -2.75
CA GLY A 4 -5.97 -19.56 -2.30
C GLY A 4 -6.90 -20.03 -3.43
N HIS A 5 -8.16 -20.28 -3.10
CA HIS A 5 -9.14 -20.94 -3.97
C HIS A 5 -9.38 -20.23 -5.32
N LEU A 6 -9.19 -18.91 -5.37
CA LEU A 6 -9.37 -18.12 -6.60
C LEU A 6 -8.13 -18.11 -7.51
N ALA A 7 -7.00 -18.66 -7.08
CA ALA A 7 -5.76 -18.64 -7.85
C ALA A 7 -5.91 -19.35 -9.20
N LYS A 8 -6.52 -20.55 -9.20
CA LYS A 8 -6.78 -21.34 -10.41
C LYS A 8 -7.73 -20.62 -11.37
N ILE A 9 -8.80 -20.03 -10.84
CA ILE A 9 -9.78 -19.27 -11.63
C ILE A 9 -9.12 -18.05 -12.29
N SER A 10 -8.33 -17.29 -11.52
CA SER A 10 -7.59 -16.14 -12.03
C SER A 10 -6.58 -16.52 -13.11
N LEU A 11 -5.87 -17.63 -12.93
CA LEU A 11 -4.89 -18.12 -13.91
C LEU A 11 -5.58 -18.51 -15.22
N ASN A 12 -6.69 -19.24 -15.14
CA ASN A 12 -7.47 -19.63 -16.33
C ASN A 12 -8.02 -18.41 -17.08
N LYS A 13 -8.49 -17.38 -16.36
CA LYS A 13 -9.10 -16.20 -16.96
C LYS A 13 -8.09 -15.23 -17.57
N TYR A 14 -6.95 -15.02 -16.92
CA TYR A 14 -6.03 -13.93 -17.26
C TYR A 14 -4.61 -14.37 -17.62
N GLY A 15 -4.31 -15.67 -17.54
CA GLY A 15 -2.96 -16.20 -17.75
C GLY A 15 -1.96 -15.86 -16.63
N LYS A 16 -0.73 -16.30 -16.81
CA LYS A 16 0.38 -16.02 -15.88
C LYS A 16 0.81 -14.56 -16.03
N ARG A 17 0.79 -13.81 -14.93
CA ARG A 17 1.26 -12.42 -14.88
C ARG A 17 2.67 -12.37 -14.30
N ILE A 18 3.54 -11.55 -14.91
CA ILE A 18 4.86 -11.26 -14.37
C ILE A 18 4.69 -10.53 -13.04
N ASN A 19 5.42 -10.98 -12.01
CA ASN A 19 5.42 -10.34 -10.72
C ASN A 19 6.56 -9.33 -10.65
N ASN A 20 6.25 -8.05 -10.82
CA ASN A 20 7.23 -6.96 -10.75
C ASN A 20 7.40 -6.39 -9.34
N HIS A 21 6.88 -7.05 -8.30
CA HIS A 21 6.84 -6.51 -6.93
C HIS A 21 8.22 -6.14 -6.37
N ILE A 22 9.17 -7.09 -6.36
CA ILE A 22 10.52 -6.84 -5.84
C ILE A 22 11.25 -5.77 -6.66
N PRO A 23 11.34 -5.86 -8.02
CA PRO A 23 11.97 -4.81 -8.82
C PRO A 23 11.38 -3.42 -8.58
N LYS A 24 10.05 -3.30 -8.52
CA LYS A 24 9.38 -2.02 -8.29
C LYS A 24 9.57 -1.48 -6.88
N MET A 25 9.71 -2.35 -5.87
CA MET A 25 10.11 -1.90 -4.54
C MET A 25 11.52 -1.34 -4.54
N HIS A 26 12.48 -1.99 -5.21
CA HIS A 26 13.84 -1.43 -5.30
C HIS A 26 13.87 -0.09 -6.04
N GLU A 27 13.11 0.05 -7.13
CA GLU A 27 12.96 1.30 -7.87
C GLU A 27 12.37 2.42 -6.97
N LEU A 28 11.33 2.11 -6.21
CA LEU A 28 10.71 3.06 -5.27
C LEU A 28 11.68 3.45 -4.15
N PHE A 29 12.30 2.49 -3.48
CA PHE A 29 13.22 2.78 -2.38
C PHE A 29 14.40 3.60 -2.86
N LYS A 30 14.91 3.30 -4.07
CA LYS A 30 15.99 4.09 -4.68
C LYS A 30 15.57 5.52 -4.99
N SER A 31 14.33 5.74 -5.44
CA SER A 31 13.85 7.10 -5.74
C SER A 31 13.61 7.94 -4.50
N VAL A 32 13.34 7.33 -3.34
CA VAL A 32 13.10 8.04 -2.08
C VAL A 32 14.32 8.13 -1.15
N GLU A 33 15.38 7.37 -1.42
CA GLU A 33 16.58 7.28 -0.58
C GLU A 33 17.18 8.64 -0.24
N GLY A 34 17.24 9.56 -1.21
CA GLY A 34 17.80 10.91 -1.01
C GLY A 34 16.94 11.86 -0.15
N TYR A 35 15.69 11.49 0.15
CA TYR A 35 14.78 12.30 0.96
C TYR A 35 14.57 11.75 2.38
N ILE A 36 15.09 10.56 2.67
CA ILE A 36 14.90 9.87 3.95
C ILE A 36 16.23 9.87 4.71
N HIS A 37 16.18 10.21 5.99
CA HIS A 37 17.38 10.22 6.82
C HIS A 37 18.01 8.81 6.91
N PRO A 38 19.34 8.65 6.79
CA PRO A 38 20.00 7.33 6.80
C PRO A 38 19.77 6.49 8.07
N LEU A 39 19.44 7.17 9.18
CA LEU A 39 19.13 6.56 10.49
C LEU A 39 17.63 6.66 10.84
N ALA A 40 16.75 6.82 9.84
CA ALA A 40 15.31 6.91 10.08
C ALA A 40 14.76 5.64 10.77
N ILE A 41 13.63 5.81 11.45
CA ILE A 41 12.80 4.69 11.89
C ILE A 41 11.82 4.39 10.77
N ILE A 42 11.83 3.15 10.29
CA ILE A 42 10.94 2.67 9.23
C ILE A 42 9.98 1.67 9.87
N GLU A 43 8.69 1.98 9.81
CA GLU A 43 7.63 1.13 10.35
C GLU A 43 6.85 0.47 9.21
N SER A 44 6.60 -0.83 9.30
CA SER A 44 5.82 -1.56 8.30
C SER A 44 4.98 -2.68 8.91
N ASP A 45 4.17 -3.33 8.08
CA ASP A 45 3.63 -4.64 8.42
C ASP A 45 4.72 -5.74 8.29
N GLU A 46 4.36 -6.98 8.63
CA GLU A 46 5.25 -8.16 8.54
C GLU A 46 5.37 -8.72 7.12
N HIS A 47 5.23 -7.90 6.07
CA HIS A 47 5.41 -8.42 4.72
C HIS A 47 6.86 -8.91 4.51
N LYS A 48 6.98 -10.18 4.12
CA LYS A 48 8.23 -10.95 4.00
C LYS A 48 9.40 -10.28 3.23
N PHE A 49 9.11 -9.32 2.35
CA PHE A 49 10.15 -8.67 1.55
C PHE A 49 10.65 -7.35 2.16
N TYR A 50 9.93 -6.74 3.10
CA TYR A 50 10.33 -5.45 3.67
C TYR A 50 11.70 -5.52 4.38
N PRO A 51 11.98 -6.50 5.27
CA PRO A 51 13.25 -6.50 6.01
C PRO A 51 14.49 -6.48 5.11
N GLN A 52 14.50 -7.31 4.06
CA GLN A 52 15.62 -7.39 3.13
C GLN A 52 15.78 -6.11 2.30
N ILE A 53 14.68 -5.54 1.82
CA ILE A 53 14.71 -4.36 0.95
C ILE A 53 15.08 -3.11 1.77
N VAL A 54 14.51 -2.95 2.96
CA VAL A 54 14.87 -1.87 3.88
C VAL A 54 16.36 -1.93 4.22
N LYS A 55 16.89 -3.10 4.59
CA LYS A 55 18.32 -3.27 4.88
C LYS A 55 19.22 -2.96 3.68
N THR A 56 18.75 -3.19 2.46
CA THR A 56 19.51 -2.93 1.23
C THR A 56 19.67 -1.43 0.97
N HIS A 57 18.59 -0.65 1.13
CA HIS A 57 18.59 0.79 0.81
C HIS A 57 18.85 1.70 2.02
N PHE A 58 18.55 1.22 3.23
CA PHE A 58 18.72 1.96 4.47
C PHE A 58 19.40 1.08 5.53
N PRO A 59 20.68 0.72 5.33
CA PRO A 59 21.39 -0.21 6.23
C PRO A 59 21.56 0.32 7.66
N GLY A 60 21.52 1.64 7.85
CA GLY A 60 21.59 2.30 9.16
C GLY A 60 20.23 2.60 9.80
N ALA A 61 19.13 2.36 9.09
CA ALA A 61 17.78 2.63 9.62
C ALA A 61 17.34 1.54 10.61
N THR A 62 16.48 1.94 11.55
CA THR A 62 15.81 0.97 12.43
C THR A 62 14.50 0.54 11.77
N HIS A 63 14.39 -0.74 11.42
CA HIS A 63 13.15 -1.31 10.86
C HIS A 63 12.31 -1.98 11.93
N ILE A 64 11.09 -1.50 12.12
CA ILE A 64 10.11 -2.05 13.06
C ILE A 64 8.94 -2.62 12.26
N SER A 65 8.60 -3.89 12.50
CA SER A 65 7.47 -4.56 11.84
C SER A 65 6.37 -4.86 12.85
N PHE A 66 5.12 -4.63 12.45
CA PHE A 66 3.96 -4.88 13.30
C PHE A 66 3.05 -5.96 12.69
N PRO A 67 2.57 -6.92 13.51
CA PRO A 67 1.71 -7.99 13.03
C PRO A 67 0.35 -7.46 12.58
N GLY A 68 -0.13 -7.98 11.45
CA GLY A 68 -1.43 -7.63 10.92
C GLY A 68 -2.58 -8.21 11.74
N GLY A 69 -3.55 -7.37 12.12
CA GLY A 69 -4.77 -7.81 12.78
C GLY A 69 -5.79 -8.45 11.83
N LYS A 70 -6.44 -9.53 12.30
CA LYS A 70 -7.68 -10.01 11.65
C LYS A 70 -8.78 -8.98 11.80
N SER A 71 -9.59 -8.82 10.75
CA SER A 71 -10.79 -8.00 10.82
C SER A 71 -11.81 -8.63 11.78
N SER A 72 -12.50 -7.75 12.51
CA SER A 72 -13.63 -8.09 13.38
C SER A 72 -14.87 -8.33 12.52
N ILE A 73 -15.65 -9.35 12.89
CA ILE A 73 -16.91 -9.69 12.24
C ILE A 73 -17.97 -8.61 12.56
N ALA A 74 -17.88 -7.98 13.74
CA ALA A 74 -18.88 -7.07 14.28
C ALA A 74 -18.83 -5.62 13.73
N GLY A 75 -18.08 -5.34 12.66
CA GLY A 75 -17.87 -3.97 12.16
C GLY A 75 -17.61 -3.87 10.66
N GLN A 76 -18.37 -4.62 9.86
CA GLN A 76 -18.22 -4.69 8.38
C GLN A 76 -16.80 -5.02 7.88
N GLY A 77 -15.95 -5.58 8.74
CA GLY A 77 -14.56 -5.92 8.44
C GLY A 77 -13.56 -4.77 8.54
N GLU A 78 -14.01 -3.56 8.88
CA GLU A 78 -13.18 -2.35 9.00
C GLU A 78 -12.42 -2.32 10.33
N LEU A 79 -13.11 -2.66 11.43
CA LEU A 79 -12.48 -2.73 12.75
C LEU A 79 -11.59 -3.97 12.86
N LYS A 80 -10.35 -3.83 13.33
CA LYS A 80 -9.50 -4.98 13.66
C LYS A 80 -9.92 -5.59 14.99
N LYS A 81 -9.68 -6.88 15.18
CA LYS A 81 -9.86 -7.56 16.49
C LYS A 81 -8.84 -7.11 17.54
N LEU A 82 -7.78 -6.43 17.11
CA LEU A 82 -6.76 -5.85 17.99
C LEU A 82 -7.33 -4.62 18.70
N LYS A 83 -6.97 -4.44 19.98
CA LYS A 83 -7.37 -3.27 20.78
C LYS A 83 -6.70 -1.98 20.28
N PHE A 84 -5.45 -2.09 19.83
CA PHE A 84 -4.66 -0.98 19.28
C PHE A 84 -3.93 -1.46 18.02
N ASP A 85 -3.98 -0.67 16.96
CA ASP A 85 -3.28 -0.94 15.69
C ASP A 85 -2.26 0.19 15.44
N PRO A 86 -0.95 -0.07 15.59
CA PRO A 86 0.09 0.93 15.36
C PRO A 86 0.12 1.42 13.90
N LEU A 87 -0.40 0.62 12.96
CA LEU A 87 -0.50 0.98 11.55
C LEU A 87 -1.86 1.63 11.21
N PHE A 88 -2.70 1.95 12.20
CA PHE A 88 -4.03 2.53 11.96
C PHE A 88 -3.95 3.80 11.12
N CYS A 89 -3.05 4.74 11.44
CA CYS A 89 -2.95 6.02 10.74
C CYS A 89 -2.64 5.86 9.24
N ILE A 90 -1.70 4.98 8.88
CA ILE A 90 -1.36 4.71 7.48
C ILE A 90 -2.47 3.92 6.78
N ASN A 91 -3.06 2.94 7.46
CA ASN A 91 -4.18 2.16 6.93
C ASN A 91 -5.41 3.03 6.66
N HIS A 92 -5.71 3.95 7.58
CA HIS A 92 -6.78 4.91 7.46
C HIS A 92 -6.52 5.90 6.32
N THR A 93 -5.31 6.47 6.23
CA THR A 93 -4.90 7.33 5.11
C THR A 93 -5.06 6.61 3.76
N ASN A 94 -4.65 5.34 3.67
CA ASN A 94 -4.81 4.53 2.47
C ASN A 94 -6.28 4.19 2.15
N ALA A 95 -7.14 4.09 3.16
CA ALA A 95 -8.59 3.94 2.97
C ALA A 95 -9.21 5.24 2.43
N MET A 96 -8.86 6.38 3.03
CA MET A 96 -9.30 7.71 2.58
C MET A 96 -8.86 7.99 1.14
N LEU A 97 -7.62 7.67 0.78
CA LEU A 97 -7.11 7.77 -0.60
C LEU A 97 -8.01 7.01 -1.58
N ARG A 98 -8.34 5.75 -1.26
CA ARG A 98 -9.19 4.92 -2.11
C ARG A 98 -10.61 5.45 -2.19
N ALA A 99 -11.18 5.94 -1.09
CA ALA A 99 -12.54 6.47 -1.05
C ALA A 99 -12.69 7.78 -1.85
N ASN A 100 -11.70 8.66 -1.76
CA ASN A 100 -11.73 9.95 -2.45
C ASN A 100 -11.34 9.84 -3.93
N ILE A 101 -10.51 8.86 -4.29
CA ILE A 101 -10.22 8.57 -5.69
C ILE A 101 -11.19 7.48 -6.15
N ASN A 102 -12.36 7.90 -6.64
CA ASN A 102 -13.44 7.02 -7.10
C ASN A 102 -13.01 5.86 -8.02
N ARG A 103 -11.92 6.04 -8.75
CA ARG A 103 -11.31 5.05 -9.66
C ARG A 103 -10.67 3.85 -8.94
N LEU A 104 -10.31 3.99 -7.67
CA LEU A 104 -9.62 2.97 -6.88
C LEU A 104 -10.58 2.03 -6.15
N PHE A 105 -11.81 2.45 -5.86
CA PHE A 105 -12.80 1.59 -5.18
C PHE A 105 -13.94 1.10 -6.08
N ARG A 106 -14.26 1.78 -7.19
CA ARG A 106 -15.33 1.37 -8.11
C ARG A 106 -14.79 0.66 -9.35
N ARG A 107 -15.19 -0.60 -9.54
CA ARG A 107 -14.66 -1.47 -10.61
C ARG A 107 -15.26 -1.23 -12.00
N THR A 108 -16.47 -0.69 -12.09
CA THR A 108 -17.26 -0.67 -13.35
C THR A 108 -17.49 0.71 -13.94
N TRP A 109 -17.63 1.75 -13.11
CA TRP A 109 -18.01 3.09 -13.57
C TRP A 109 -16.83 4.04 -13.81
N ASN A 110 -15.79 3.95 -12.99
CA ASN A 110 -14.66 4.88 -13.03
C ASN A 110 -13.38 4.12 -13.34
N THR A 111 -13.15 3.81 -14.63
CA THR A 111 -11.93 3.11 -15.06
C THR A 111 -10.84 4.09 -15.52
N THR A 112 -9.59 3.71 -15.32
CA THR A 112 -8.43 4.44 -15.83
C THR A 112 -7.82 3.69 -16.99
N LYS A 113 -7.97 4.24 -18.20
CA LYS A 113 -7.46 3.62 -19.44
C LYS A 113 -5.96 3.88 -19.67
N ARG A 114 -5.40 4.91 -19.03
CA ARG A 114 -4.00 5.36 -19.20
C ARG A 114 -3.37 5.62 -17.83
N ILE A 115 -2.19 5.08 -17.57
CA ILE A 115 -1.53 5.18 -16.26
C ILE A 115 -1.22 6.63 -15.87
N GLU A 116 -0.86 7.47 -16.85
CA GLU A 116 -0.62 8.90 -16.61
C GLU A 116 -1.85 9.63 -16.02
N GLN A 117 -3.07 9.19 -16.38
CA GLN A 117 -4.31 9.79 -15.86
C GLN A 117 -4.62 9.35 -14.43
N LEU A 118 -4.10 8.19 -14.01
CA LEU A 118 -4.13 7.78 -12.62
C LEU A 118 -3.18 8.66 -11.80
N GLN A 119 -1.96 8.87 -12.30
CA GLN A 119 -0.97 9.71 -11.64
C GLN A 119 -1.51 11.13 -11.41
N LYS A 120 -2.11 11.76 -12.43
CA LYS A 120 -2.73 13.10 -12.28
C LYS A 120 -3.78 13.18 -11.17
N HIS A 121 -4.61 12.14 -11.00
CA HIS A 121 -5.58 12.10 -9.90
C HIS A 121 -4.90 11.91 -8.54
N LEU A 122 -3.86 11.08 -8.47
CA LEU A 122 -3.06 10.92 -7.26
C LEU A 122 -2.43 12.26 -6.88
N ASP A 123 -1.85 12.99 -7.83
CA ASP A 123 -1.21 14.29 -7.59
C ASP A 123 -2.20 15.33 -7.05
N ILE A 124 -3.40 15.41 -7.66
CA ILE A 124 -4.48 16.30 -7.19
C ILE A 124 -4.90 15.92 -5.76
N TYR A 125 -5.07 14.62 -5.48
CA TYR A 125 -5.42 14.17 -4.14
C TYR A 125 -4.32 14.49 -3.13
N CYS A 126 -3.05 14.23 -3.45
CA CYS A 126 -1.92 14.53 -2.58
C CYS A 126 -1.86 16.03 -2.26
N TYR A 127 -2.05 16.89 -3.27
CA TYR A 127 -2.12 18.33 -3.05
C TYR A 127 -3.28 18.72 -2.14
N ALA A 128 -4.50 18.22 -2.40
CA ALA A 128 -5.67 18.52 -1.58
C ALA A 128 -5.50 18.02 -0.13
N PHE A 129 -5.00 16.80 0.05
CA PHE A 129 -4.72 16.18 1.34
C PHE A 129 -3.73 17.03 2.13
N ASN A 130 -2.60 17.41 1.53
CA ASN A 130 -1.57 18.23 2.17
C ASN A 130 -2.03 19.68 2.41
N SER A 131 -3.02 20.17 1.64
CA SER A 131 -3.59 21.51 1.79
C SER A 131 -4.71 21.59 2.85
N GLY A 132 -5.10 20.47 3.46
CA GLY A 132 -6.07 20.44 4.56
C GLY A 132 -7.42 19.80 4.25
N LEU A 133 -7.52 18.90 3.25
CA LEU A 133 -8.72 18.07 3.03
C LEU A 133 -9.09 17.22 4.27
N ILE A 134 -8.11 16.93 5.12
CA ILE A 134 -8.30 16.37 6.47
C ILE A 134 -7.73 17.38 7.46
N ARG A 135 -8.61 18.20 8.04
CA ARG A 135 -8.32 19.03 9.22
C ARG A 135 -9.23 18.60 10.35
#